data_AF-A0A7Y9ET24-F1
#
_entry.id   AF-A0A7Y9ET24-F1
#
_cell.length_a   1.000
_cell.length_b   1.000
_cell.length_c   1.000
_cell.angle_alpha   90.00
_cell.angle_beta   90.00
_cell.angle_gamma   90.00
#
_symmetry.space_group_name_H-M   'P 1'
#
loop_
_entity.id
_entity.type
_entity.pdbx_description
1 polymer ?
#
loop_
_entity_poly.entity_id
_entity_poly.type
_entity_poly.pdbx_seq_one_letter_code
_entity_poly.pdbx_strand_id
1 'polypeptide(L)' 'MIAGAATIIAVDVADNKLEKAKLFCATHTINSTTTDPGVVEVHRITERGADGAFNFVRILPSPSRSWT' A
#
# COMPACT_ATOMS: atom_id res chain seq x y z
N MET A 1 0.82 4.82 -17.24
CA MET A 1 0.05 3.60 -16.92
C MET A 1 1.02 2.45 -16.77
N ILE A 2 0.90 1.65 -15.69
CA ILE A 2 1.69 0.42 -15.52
C ILE A 2 0.85 -0.73 -16.07
N ALA A 3 1.36 -1.46 -17.07
CA ALA A 3 0.80 -2.71 -17.60
C ALA A 3 -0.71 -2.70 -17.99
N GLY A 4 -1.31 -1.53 -18.22
CA GLY A 4 -2.75 -1.41 -18.52
C GLY A 4 -3.68 -1.47 -17.31
N ALA A 5 -3.15 -1.36 -16.08
CA ALA A 5 -3.97 -1.33 -14.87
C ALA A 5 -4.87 -0.06 -14.83
N ALA A 6 -6.18 -0.26 -14.69
CA ALA A 6 -7.16 0.82 -14.51
C ALA A 6 -7.05 1.46 -13.12
N THR A 7 -6.64 0.67 -12.11
CA THR A 7 -6.52 1.11 -10.71
C THR A 7 -5.12 0.78 -10.21
N ILE A 8 -4.42 1.80 -9.68
CA ILE A 8 -3.11 1.67 -9.05
C ILE A 8 -3.19 2.34 -7.68
N ILE A 9 -3.05 1.55 -6.62
CA ILE A 9 -3.16 2.02 -5.23
C ILE A 9 -1.75 2.02 -4.62
N ALA A 10 -1.26 3.20 -4.23
CA ALA A 10 -0.01 3.33 -3.49
C ALA A 10 -0.30 3.38 -1.98
N VAL A 11 0.37 2.53 -1.20
CA VAL A 11 0.24 2.50 0.26
C VAL A 11 1.61 2.76 0.88
N ASP A 12 1.73 3.80 1.69
CA ASP A 12 2.95 4.15 2.45
C ASP A 12 2.52 4.96 3.69
N VAL A 13 3.43 5.12 4.66
CA VAL A 13 3.18 5.93 5.85
C VAL A 13 3.53 7.41 5.64
N ALA A 14 4.35 7.72 4.62
CA ALA A 14 4.88 9.05 4.38
C ALA A 14 4.11 9.78 3.27
N ASP A 15 3.37 10.83 3.63
CA ASP A 15 2.52 11.59 2.71
C ASP A 15 3.30 12.19 1.52
N ASN A 16 4.54 12.62 1.74
CA ASN A 16 5.38 13.15 0.66
C ASN A 16 5.70 12.10 -0.42
N LYS A 17 5.72 10.81 -0.09
CA LYS A 17 5.86 9.73 -1.07
C LYS A 17 4.54 9.45 -1.76
N LEU A 18 3.42 9.53 -1.05
CA LEU A 18 2.08 9.36 -1.63
C LEU A 18 1.78 10.46 -2.65
N GLU A 19 2.12 11.72 -2.35
CA GLU A 19 1.97 12.81 -3.32
C GLU A 19 2.83 12.59 -4.58
N LYS A 20 4.06 12.09 -4.41
CA LYS A 20 4.89 11.70 -5.56
C LYS A 20 4.31 10.52 -6.32
N ALA A 21 3.68 9.56 -5.65
CA ALA A 21 3.11 8.38 -6.29
C ALA A 21 2.02 8.74 -7.32
N LYS A 22 1.28 9.83 -7.11
CA LYS A 22 0.32 10.36 -8.09
C LYS A 22 1.00 10.74 -9.41
N LEU A 23 2.21 11.29 -9.37
CA LEU A 23 3.01 11.57 -10.56
C LEU A 23 3.43 10.28 -11.29
N PHE A 24 3.56 9.17 -10.57
CA PHE A 24 3.85 7.85 -11.10
C PHE A 24 2.60 7.01 -11.39
N CYS A 25 1.49 7.67 -11.75
CA CYS A 25 0.22 7.05 -12.15
C CYS A 25 -0.54 6.31 -11.03
N ALA A 26 -0.22 6.51 -9.75
CA ALA A 26 -1.12 6.06 -8.69
C ALA A 26 -2.48 6.77 -8.84
N THR A 27 -3.56 5.99 -8.98
CA THR A 27 -4.93 6.53 -9.04
C THR A 27 -5.50 6.78 -7.66
N HIS A 28 -5.02 6.03 -6.66
CA HIS A 28 -5.38 6.19 -5.26
C HIS A 28 -4.13 6.08 -4.38
N THR A 29 -4.17 6.74 -3.23
CA THR A 29 -3.11 6.70 -2.21
C THR A 29 -3.73 6.44 -0.85
N ILE A 30 -3.10 5.59 -0.04
CA ILE A 30 -3.55 5.27 1.32
C ILE A 30 -2.38 5.52 2.26
N ASN A 31 -2.60 6.36 3.28
CA ASN A 31 -1.70 6.43 4.41
C ASN A 31 -2.08 5.35 5.44
N SER A 32 -1.22 4.34 5.61
CA SER A 32 -1.53 3.21 6.49
C SER A 32 -1.47 3.55 7.99
N THR A 33 -1.08 4.77 8.36
CA THR A 33 -1.12 5.25 9.76
C THR A 33 -2.46 5.89 10.12
N THR A 34 -3.21 6.38 9.12
CA THR A 34 -4.51 7.04 9.33
C THR A 34 -5.69 6.11 9.08
N THR A 35 -5.45 5.00 8.38
CA THR A 35 -6.46 4.06 7.95
C THR A 35 -6.06 2.66 8.38
N ASP A 36 -6.61 2.20 9.51
CA ASP A 36 -6.35 0.88 10.07
C ASP A 36 -7.62 0.00 10.03
N PRO A 37 -7.58 -1.19 9.40
CA PRO A 37 -6.49 -1.72 8.59
C PRO A 37 -6.59 -1.25 7.13
N GLY A 38 -5.47 -0.85 6.52
CA GLY A 38 -5.43 -0.35 5.13
C GLY A 38 -6.05 -1.30 4.08
N VAL A 39 -6.20 -2.59 4.43
CA VAL A 39 -6.95 -3.59 3.65
C VAL A 39 -8.41 -3.19 3.43
N VAL A 40 -9.07 -2.55 4.40
CA VAL A 40 -10.47 -2.11 4.29
C VAL A 40 -10.61 -1.09 3.16
N GLU A 41 -9.68 -0.14 3.08
CA GLU A 41 -9.71 0.89 2.06
C GLU A 41 -9.37 0.35 0.67
N VAL A 42 -8.43 -0.60 0.58
CA VAL A 42 -8.18 -1.34 -0.66
C VAL A 42 -9.45 -2.05 -1.13
N HIS A 43 -10.17 -2.74 -0.23
CA HIS A 43 -11.43 -3.41 -0.58
C HIS A 43 -12.52 -2.40 -0.96
N ARG A 44 -12.60 -1.25 -0.30
CA ARG A 44 -13.55 -0.20 -0.66
C ARG A 44 -13.31 0.35 -2.07
N ILE A 45 -12.05 0.50 -2.47
CA ILE A 45 -11.67 1.00 -3.80
C ILE A 45 -11.84 -0.06 -4.89
N THR A 46 -11.56 -1.33 -4.58
CA THR A 46 -11.50 -2.42 -5.58
C THR A 46 -12.70 -3.36 -5.55
N GLU A 47 -13.59 -3.21 -4.57
CA GLU A 47 -14.74 -4.06 -4.22
C GLU A 47 -14.41 -5.51 -3.81
N ARG A 48 -13.32 -6.08 -4.34
CA ARG A 48 -12.94 -7.49 -4.16
C ARG A 48 -11.49 -7.71 -3.73
N GLY A 49 -10.68 -6.65 -3.65
CA GLY A 49 -9.22 -6.73 -3.48
C GLY A 49 -8.47 -6.51 -4.81
N ALA A 50 -7.17 -6.23 -4.70
CA ALA A 50 -6.31 -5.98 -5.86
C ALA A 50 -5.95 -7.28 -6.61
N ASP A 51 -5.93 -7.22 -7.93
CA ASP A 51 -5.53 -8.35 -8.80
C ASP A 51 -4.03 -8.71 -8.67
N GLY A 52 -3.22 -7.74 -8.29
CA GLY A 52 -1.80 -7.91 -8.03
C GLY A 52 -1.33 -7.00 -6.92
N ALA A 53 -0.41 -7.49 -6.10
CA ALA A 53 0.19 -6.75 -5.00
C ALA A 53 1.70 -6.95 -4.97
N PHE A 54 2.44 -5.86 -4.79
CA PHE A 54 3.88 -5.86 -4.67
C PHE A 54 4.27 -5.22 -3.34
N ASN A 55 5.04 -5.95 -2.53
CA ASN A 55 5.54 -5.43 -1.27
C ASN A 55 6.99 -4.99 -1.41
N PHE A 56 7.24 -3.70 -1.17
CA PHE A 56 8.59 -3.12 -1.16
C PHE A 56 9.02 -2.67 0.25
N VAL A 57 8.20 -2.96 1.27
CA VAL A 57 8.52 -2.68 2.66
C VAL A 57 9.02 -3.96 3.31
N ARG A 58 10.24 -3.91 3.84
CA ARG A 58 10.74 -5.00 4.70
C ARG A 58 10.01 -4.93 6.03
N ILE A 59 9.17 -5.91 6.32
CA ILE A 59 8.71 -6.17 7.68
C ILE A 59 9.77 -7.06 8.33
N LEU A 60 10.58 -6.48 9.22
CA LEU A 60 11.40 -7.29 10.11
C LEU A 60 10.49 -7.97 11.13
N PRO A 61 10.72 -9.24 11.49
CA PRO A 61 10.09 -9.78 12.68
C PRO A 61 10.45 -8.87 13.87
N SER A 62 9.48 -8.64 14.75
CA SER A 62 9.73 -7.98 16.03
C SER A 62 11.00 -8.59 16.66
N PRO A 63 11.99 -7.78 17.07
CA PRO A 63 13.18 -8.28 17.76
C PRO A 63 12.79 -8.74 19.17
N SER A 64 12.09 -9.86 19.27
CA SER A 64 11.71 -10.48 20.53
C SER A 64 11.39 -11.96 20.32
N ARG A 65 12.44 -12.75 20.08
CA ARG A 65 12.52 -14.17 20.48
C ARG A 65 13.98 -14.60 20.38
N SER A 66 14.71 -14.38 21.47
CA SER A 66 15.96 -15.07 21.73
C SER A 66 15.64 -16.56 21.87
N TRP A 67 16.21 -17.39 20.99
CA TRP A 67 16.30 -18.82 21.24
C TRP A 67 17.57 -19.05 22.06
N THR A 68 17.40 -19.04 23.38
CA THR A 68 18.27 -19.67 24.37
C THR A 68 17.43 -20.68 25.13
#